data_AF-A0A3R9MTL0-F1
#
_entry.id   AF-A0A3R9MTL0-F1
#
_cell.length_a   1.000
_cell.length_b   1.000
_cell.length_c   1.000
_cell.angle_alpha   90.00
_cell.angle_beta   90.00
_cell.angle_gamma   90.00
#
_symmetry.space_group_name_H-M   'P 1'
#
loop_
_entity.id
_entity.type
_entity.pdbx_description
1 polymer ?
#
loop_
_entity_poly.entity_id
_entity_poly.type
_entity_poly.pdbx_seq_one_letter_code
_entity_poly.pdbx_strand_id
1 'polypeptide(L)'
;MRKVNRASYESKKSSNVNYLFRQSWKKSERLEVGLNLSQVAFSLDFLEKKDESAYPDLFIHYKNFWPNSGPTQEDVDLIYKRKPRAPYSIAKFADGSEEKVWCTFDEQQIDLDVTRETTRRFIQENLEQLADHGASIIRLDAFVYANKKIGTNCFFVEPDIWEMLHFPCQLLAPKGVKILPEIHEHYTIQQKIAEQDYYVYDFALPMLVFHALYSGNVKRLVHWMEICLASNLQP
;
A
#
# COMPACT_ATOMS: atom_id res chain seq x y z
N MET A 1 -32.52 -28.30 3.13
CA MET A 1 -31.89 -29.04 4.27
C MET A 1 -30.91 -30.07 3.73
N ARG A 2 -29.61 -29.90 4.02
CA ARG A 2 -28.59 -30.96 3.89
C ARG A 2 -27.63 -30.80 5.08
N LYS A 3 -27.50 -31.86 5.89
CA LYS A 3 -26.55 -31.95 7.01
C LYS A 3 -25.12 -31.95 6.45
N VAL A 4 -24.31 -30.97 6.84
CA VAL A 4 -22.86 -31.00 6.59
C VAL A 4 -22.18 -31.53 7.86
N ASN A 5 -21.40 -32.59 7.67
CA ASN A 5 -20.77 -33.41 8.69
C ASN A 5 -19.62 -32.63 9.36
N ARG A 6 -19.65 -32.51 10.70
CA ARG A 6 -18.77 -31.64 11.51
C ARG A 6 -17.29 -32.07 11.49
N ALA A 7 -17.00 -33.31 11.06
CA ALA A 7 -15.66 -33.89 11.06
C ALA A 7 -14.73 -33.44 9.90
N SER A 8 -15.27 -32.85 8.83
CA SER A 8 -14.43 -32.33 7.72
C SER A 8 -13.93 -30.90 7.97
N TYR A 9 -14.35 -30.26 9.06
CA TYR A 9 -14.04 -28.84 9.34
C TYR A 9 -12.72 -28.67 10.11
N GLU A 10 -12.23 -29.73 10.77
CA GLU A 10 -11.04 -29.64 11.64
C GLU A 10 -9.73 -29.99 10.92
N SER A 11 -9.76 -30.80 9.84
CA SER A 11 -8.52 -31.20 9.15
C SER A 11 -7.99 -30.18 8.12
N LYS A 12 -8.65 -29.03 7.93
CA LYS A 12 -8.25 -27.97 6.99
C LYS A 12 -7.64 -26.72 7.65
N LYS A 13 -7.48 -26.71 8.98
CA LYS A 13 -6.85 -25.59 9.71
C LYS A 13 -5.33 -25.51 9.54
N SER A 14 -4.67 -26.58 9.10
CA SER A 14 -3.20 -26.60 8.96
C SER A 14 -2.66 -25.90 7.71
N SER A 15 -3.53 -25.37 6.84
CA SER A 15 -3.15 -24.62 5.62
C SER A 15 -3.88 -23.28 5.58
N ASN A 16 -3.87 -22.58 6.72
CA ASN A 16 -4.79 -21.49 7.05
C ASN A 16 -4.56 -20.19 6.26
N VAL A 17 -3.34 -19.93 5.78
CA VAL A 17 -3.03 -18.68 5.06
C VAL A 17 -3.71 -18.65 3.69
N ASN A 18 -3.56 -19.70 2.88
CA ASN A 18 -4.20 -19.81 1.56
C ASN A 18 -5.74 -19.90 1.63
N TYR A 19 -6.29 -20.43 2.74
CA TYR A 19 -7.74 -20.55 2.91
C TYR A 19 -8.38 -19.23 3.34
N LEU A 20 -7.78 -18.50 4.27
CA LEU A 20 -8.23 -17.18 4.70
C LEU A 20 -8.04 -16.14 3.58
N PHE A 21 -6.95 -16.25 2.81
CA PHE A 21 -6.75 -15.52 1.55
C PHE A 21 -7.96 -15.75 0.62
N ARG A 22 -8.24 -17.00 0.23
CA ARG A 22 -9.38 -17.34 -0.66
C ARG A 22 -10.75 -16.85 -0.18
N GLN A 23 -10.97 -16.75 1.14
CA GLN A 23 -12.24 -16.29 1.72
C GLN A 23 -12.39 -14.76 1.65
N SER A 24 -11.31 -14.00 1.84
CA SER A 24 -11.31 -12.54 1.70
C SER A 24 -11.58 -12.11 0.25
N TRP A 25 -10.97 -12.80 -0.71
CA TRP A 25 -11.10 -12.52 -2.15
C TRP A 25 -12.48 -12.85 -2.74
N LYS A 26 -13.15 -13.92 -2.28
CA LYS A 26 -14.51 -14.25 -2.76
C LYS A 26 -15.56 -13.17 -2.46
N LYS A 27 -15.24 -12.22 -1.58
CA LYS A 27 -16.14 -11.13 -1.17
C LYS A 27 -15.81 -9.79 -1.81
N SER A 28 -14.71 -9.71 -2.58
CA SER A 28 -14.15 -8.47 -3.11
C SER A 28 -13.85 -8.63 -4.59
N GLU A 29 -14.72 -8.12 -5.47
CA GLU A 29 -14.42 -7.84 -6.89
C GLU A 29 -13.40 -6.70 -7.07
N ARG A 30 -12.69 -6.31 -6.00
CA ARG A 30 -11.77 -5.17 -5.98
C ARG A 30 -10.37 -5.63 -6.38
N LEU A 31 -9.94 -5.23 -7.59
CA LEU A 31 -8.61 -5.47 -8.18
C LEU A 31 -7.56 -4.50 -7.60
N GLU A 32 -7.38 -4.51 -6.28
CA GLU A 32 -6.49 -3.57 -5.58
C GLU A 32 -5.39 -4.30 -4.80
N VAL A 33 -4.17 -3.75 -4.80
CA VAL A 33 -3.09 -4.16 -3.89
C VAL A 33 -2.67 -2.96 -3.05
N GLY A 34 -2.80 -3.10 -1.74
CA GLY A 34 -2.12 -2.22 -0.80
C GLY A 34 -0.66 -2.62 -0.69
N LEU A 35 0.23 -1.97 -1.46
CA LEU A 35 1.69 -2.21 -1.34
C LEU A 35 2.24 -1.77 0.02
N ASN A 36 1.51 -0.92 0.73
CA ASN A 36 1.87 -0.50 2.08
C ASN A 36 1.11 -1.26 3.18
N LEU A 37 0.15 -2.11 2.83
CA LEU A 37 -0.80 -2.69 3.77
C LEU A 37 -0.80 -4.21 3.65
N SER A 38 -0.43 -4.86 4.75
CA SER A 38 -0.55 -6.31 4.86
C SER A 38 -2.00 -6.77 4.83
N GLN A 39 -2.25 -7.91 4.18
CA GLN A 39 -3.54 -8.57 4.31
C GLN A 39 -3.67 -9.17 5.71
N VAL A 40 -4.87 -9.08 6.27
CA VAL A 40 -5.22 -9.55 7.62
C VAL A 40 -4.69 -10.95 7.93
N ALA A 41 -4.65 -11.87 6.94
CA ALA A 41 -4.16 -13.23 7.14
C ALA A 41 -2.66 -13.33 7.47
N PHE A 42 -1.81 -12.47 6.87
CA PHE A 42 -0.36 -12.48 7.13
C PHE A 42 -0.03 -11.82 8.46
N SER A 43 -0.75 -10.75 8.80
CA SER A 43 -0.64 -10.10 10.11
C SER A 43 -1.04 -11.07 11.23
N LEU A 44 -2.05 -11.92 11.01
CA LEU A 44 -2.43 -12.95 11.98
C LEU A 44 -1.35 -14.03 12.17
N ASP A 45 -0.74 -14.55 11.08
CA ASP A 45 0.35 -15.53 11.19
C ASP A 45 1.58 -14.94 11.90
N PHE A 46 1.90 -13.67 11.61
CA PHE A 46 2.96 -12.94 12.29
C PHE A 46 2.67 -12.71 13.77
N LEU A 47 1.44 -12.33 14.14
CA LEU A 47 1.04 -12.19 15.54
C LEU A 47 1.03 -13.53 16.28
N GLU A 48 0.76 -14.64 15.59
CA GLU A 48 0.75 -15.98 16.18
C GLU A 48 2.15 -16.57 16.37
N LYS A 49 3.04 -16.39 15.39
CA LYS A 49 4.33 -17.10 15.34
C LYS A 49 5.57 -16.22 15.44
N LYS A 50 5.43 -14.90 15.32
CA LYS A 50 6.52 -13.93 15.40
C LYS A 50 7.70 -14.30 14.49
N ASP A 51 8.85 -14.65 15.07
CA ASP A 51 10.09 -14.98 14.35
C ASP A 51 10.02 -16.35 13.65
N GLU A 52 9.08 -17.21 14.06
CA GLU A 52 8.78 -18.50 13.40
C GLU A 52 7.72 -18.38 12.30
N SER A 53 7.21 -17.17 12.04
CA SER A 53 6.32 -16.93 10.90
C SER A 53 7.04 -17.26 9.59
N ALA A 54 6.29 -17.60 8.54
CA ALA A 54 6.85 -17.72 7.20
C ALA A 54 7.41 -16.39 6.67
N TYR A 55 7.08 -15.26 7.32
CA TYR A 55 7.39 -13.91 6.86
C TYR A 55 7.81 -12.98 8.03
N PRO A 56 8.88 -13.30 8.77
CA PRO A 56 9.23 -12.57 10.00
C PRO A 56 9.73 -11.13 9.72
N ASP A 57 10.38 -10.94 8.56
CA ASP A 57 10.92 -9.66 8.10
C ASP A 57 9.96 -8.88 7.19
N LEU A 58 8.71 -9.34 7.05
CA LEU A 58 7.74 -8.70 6.16
C LEU A 58 7.31 -7.33 6.67
N PHE A 59 7.38 -7.12 7.98
CA PHE A 59 6.88 -5.94 8.65
C PHE A 59 8.01 -5.05 9.16
N ILE A 60 7.76 -3.74 9.19
CA ILE A 60 8.72 -2.79 9.76
C ILE A 60 8.65 -2.86 11.29
N HIS A 61 9.64 -3.52 11.88
CA HIS A 61 9.87 -3.53 13.33
C HIS A 61 10.52 -2.22 13.78
N TYR A 62 9.93 -1.49 14.73
CA TYR A 62 10.49 -0.21 15.20
C TYR A 62 11.91 -0.37 15.76
N LYS A 63 12.18 -1.48 16.45
CA LYS A 63 13.50 -1.79 17.03
C LYS A 63 14.60 -1.96 15.97
N ASN A 64 14.23 -2.41 14.77
CA ASN A 64 15.17 -2.64 13.67
C ASN A 64 15.30 -1.41 12.77
N PHE A 65 14.23 -0.62 12.66
CA PHE A 65 14.22 0.59 11.85
C PHE A 65 15.04 1.72 12.50
N TRP A 66 15.02 1.85 13.84
CA TRP A 66 15.73 2.91 14.55
C TRP A 66 17.02 2.40 15.21
N PRO A 67 18.21 2.99 14.91
CA PRO A 67 19.50 2.47 15.39
C PRO A 67 19.74 2.64 16.91
N ASN A 68 19.05 3.58 17.58
CA ASN A 68 19.35 4.00 18.96
C ASN A 68 18.24 3.69 19.98
N SER A 69 17.60 2.52 19.88
CA SER A 69 16.48 2.09 20.77
C SER A 69 15.15 2.84 20.56
N GLY A 70 15.07 3.72 19.55
CA GLY A 70 13.84 4.42 19.15
C GLY A 70 14.13 5.74 18.42
N PRO A 71 13.10 6.37 17.83
CA PRO A 71 13.22 7.69 17.23
C PRO A 71 13.37 8.79 18.29
N THR A 72 14.06 9.87 17.93
CA THR A 72 14.01 11.13 18.68
C THR A 72 12.69 11.86 18.40
N GLN A 73 12.38 12.90 19.19
CA GLN A 73 11.19 13.73 18.92
C GLN A 73 11.30 14.43 17.54
N GLU A 74 12.49 14.88 17.17
CA GLU A 74 12.76 15.49 15.86
C GLU A 74 12.47 14.49 14.72
N ASP A 75 12.90 13.23 14.86
CA ASP A 75 12.59 12.17 13.90
C ASP A 75 11.08 11.97 13.73
N VAL A 76 10.34 11.93 14.85
CA VAL A 76 8.87 11.77 14.84
C VAL A 76 8.17 12.98 14.21
N ASP A 77 8.74 14.17 14.36
CA ASP A 77 8.17 15.40 13.84
C ASP A 77 8.46 15.62 12.36
N LEU A 78 9.54 15.04 11.83
CA LEU A 78 9.82 15.01 10.40
C LEU A 78 8.85 14.11 9.63
N ILE A 79 8.38 13.00 10.23
CA ILE A 79 7.50 12.05 9.55
C ILE A 79 6.17 12.70 9.16
N TYR A 80 5.74 12.52 7.92
CA TYR A 80 4.43 12.92 7.45
C TYR A 80 3.35 12.03 8.09
N LYS A 81 2.71 12.55 9.12
CA LYS A 81 1.76 11.82 9.96
C LYS A 81 0.32 11.98 9.46
N ARG A 82 -0.42 10.87 9.33
CA ARG A 82 -1.89 10.86 9.15
C ARG A 82 -2.66 10.87 10.48
N LYS A 83 -1.96 10.75 11.62
CA LYS A 83 -2.49 10.75 12.99
C LYS A 83 -1.74 11.74 13.88
N PRO A 84 -2.34 12.27 14.96
CA PRO A 84 -1.65 13.17 15.90
C PRO A 84 -0.58 12.48 16.79
N ARG A 85 -0.21 11.23 16.49
CA ARG A 85 0.74 10.43 17.27
C ARG A 85 1.78 9.79 16.35
N ALA A 86 2.89 9.31 16.93
CA ALA A 86 3.90 8.56 16.18
C ALA A 86 3.29 7.32 15.48
N PRO A 87 3.77 6.97 14.28
CA PRO A 87 3.16 5.94 13.42
C PRO A 87 3.55 4.51 13.85
N TYR A 88 3.24 4.14 15.09
CA TYR A 88 3.40 2.77 15.59
C TYR A 88 2.12 2.19 16.16
N SER A 89 2.02 0.88 16.19
CA SER A 89 1.09 0.13 17.05
C SER A 89 1.88 -0.87 17.90
N ILE A 90 1.28 -1.31 19.01
CA ILE A 90 1.84 -2.38 19.83
C ILE A 90 1.26 -3.69 19.33
N ALA A 91 2.09 -4.50 18.68
CA ALA A 91 1.77 -5.87 18.31
C ALA A 91 1.89 -6.76 19.54
N LYS A 92 0.80 -7.46 19.89
CA LYS A 92 0.78 -8.45 20.97
C LYS A 92 0.89 -9.84 20.36
N PHE A 93 1.94 -10.55 20.70
CA PHE A 93 2.21 -11.87 20.16
C PHE A 93 1.59 -12.97 21.03
N ALA A 94 1.37 -14.16 20.44
CA ALA A 94 0.81 -15.30 21.17
C ALA A 94 1.70 -15.81 22.32
N ASP A 95 3.02 -15.55 22.25
CA ASP A 95 3.97 -15.84 23.31
C ASP A 95 3.87 -14.88 24.52
N GLY A 96 2.98 -13.88 24.45
CA GLY A 96 2.77 -12.86 25.47
C GLY A 96 3.75 -11.68 25.37
N SER A 97 4.68 -11.67 24.41
CA SER A 97 5.55 -10.55 24.15
C SER A 97 4.80 -9.41 23.43
N GLU A 98 5.30 -8.19 23.62
CA GLU A 98 4.78 -7.00 22.95
C GLU A 98 5.92 -6.28 22.22
N GLU A 99 5.71 -5.90 20.97
CA GLU A 99 6.68 -5.10 20.22
C GLU A 99 6.01 -3.96 19.45
N LYS A 100 6.77 -2.89 19.22
CA LYS A 100 6.31 -1.77 18.39
C LYS A 100 6.52 -2.12 16.92
N VAL A 101 5.46 -2.02 16.13
CA VAL A 101 5.48 -2.20 14.68
C VAL A 101 4.97 -0.93 13.99
N TRP A 102 5.43 -0.68 12.76
CA TRP A 102 5.03 0.51 12.03
C TRP A 102 3.59 0.42 11.52
N CYS A 103 2.84 1.49 11.72
CA CYS A 103 1.44 1.61 11.34
C CYS A 103 1.18 3.07 10.93
N THR A 104 1.01 3.30 9.63
CA THR A 104 0.76 4.62 9.06
C THR A 104 -0.72 5.04 9.20
N PHE A 105 -1.68 4.11 9.03
CA PHE A 105 -3.11 4.42 8.89
C PHE A 105 -4.02 3.86 9.97
N ASP A 106 -4.07 2.55 10.20
CA ASP A 106 -4.91 1.91 11.22
C ASP A 106 -4.04 0.95 12.05
N GLU A 107 -4.28 0.83 13.35
CA GLU A 107 -3.52 -0.05 14.24
C GLU A 107 -3.55 -1.52 13.82
N GLN A 108 -4.58 -1.90 13.06
CA GLN A 108 -4.73 -3.23 12.46
C GLN A 108 -3.90 -3.44 11.19
N GLN A 109 -3.40 -2.35 10.60
CA GLN A 109 -2.64 -2.34 9.36
C GLN A 109 -1.16 -2.10 9.68
N ILE A 110 -0.39 -3.18 9.62
CA ILE A 110 1.05 -3.14 9.81
C ILE A 110 1.72 -2.89 8.45
N ASP A 111 2.58 -1.87 8.40
CA ASP A 111 3.31 -1.48 7.20
C ASP A 111 4.37 -2.52 6.82
N LEU A 112 4.46 -2.78 5.52
CA LEU A 112 5.43 -3.71 4.92
C LEU A 112 6.83 -3.07 4.81
N ASP A 113 7.87 -3.86 5.06
CA ASP A 113 9.27 -3.45 4.84
C ASP A 113 9.69 -3.78 3.40
N VAL A 114 9.46 -2.85 2.47
CA VAL A 114 9.76 -3.03 1.03
C VAL A 114 11.26 -3.10 0.71
N THR A 115 12.13 -2.86 1.70
CA THR A 115 13.58 -3.03 1.55
C THR A 115 14.01 -4.50 1.60
N ARG A 116 13.14 -5.39 2.13
CA ARG A 116 13.42 -6.81 2.29
C ARG A 116 13.03 -7.61 1.05
N GLU A 117 13.88 -8.58 0.69
CA GLU A 117 13.60 -9.49 -0.43
C GLU A 117 12.34 -10.34 -0.21
N THR A 118 12.06 -10.70 1.04
CA THR A 118 10.83 -11.43 1.42
C THR A 118 9.58 -10.62 1.06
N THR A 119 9.56 -9.33 1.39
CA THR A 119 8.48 -8.41 1.05
C THR A 119 8.37 -8.17 -0.45
N ARG A 120 9.50 -7.99 -1.15
CA ARG A 120 9.49 -7.80 -2.61
C ARG A 120 8.91 -9.02 -3.33
N ARG A 121 9.27 -10.23 -2.90
CA ARG A 121 8.72 -11.49 -3.41
C ARG A 121 7.22 -11.60 -3.10
N PHE A 122 6.82 -11.26 -1.88
CA PHE A 122 5.42 -11.23 -1.50
C PHE A 122 4.61 -10.29 -2.43
N ILE A 123 5.10 -9.08 -2.66
CA ILE A 123 4.48 -8.11 -3.58
C ILE A 123 4.39 -8.68 -4.99
N GLN A 124 5.49 -9.25 -5.51
CA GLN A 124 5.55 -9.87 -6.83
C GLN A 124 4.49 -10.97 -6.98
N GLU A 125 4.43 -11.92 -6.05
CA GLU A 125 3.49 -13.03 -6.08
C GLU A 125 2.04 -12.52 -6.08
N ASN A 126 1.73 -11.49 -5.29
CA ASN A 126 0.38 -10.91 -5.25
C ASN A 126 0.01 -10.21 -6.58
N LEU A 127 0.95 -9.46 -7.16
CA LEU A 127 0.74 -8.77 -8.44
C LEU A 127 0.56 -9.75 -9.60
N GLU A 128 1.42 -10.77 -9.67
CA GLU A 128 1.34 -11.81 -10.69
C GLU A 128 0.03 -12.59 -10.58
N GLN A 129 -0.38 -12.94 -9.35
CA GLN A 129 -1.66 -13.60 -9.10
C GLN A 129 -2.83 -12.74 -9.59
N LEU A 130 -2.85 -11.44 -9.28
CA LEU A 130 -3.91 -10.56 -9.76
C LEU A 130 -3.99 -10.50 -11.29
N ALA A 131 -2.84 -10.39 -11.94
CA ALA A 131 -2.76 -10.42 -13.39
C ALA A 131 -3.27 -11.76 -13.95
N ASP A 132 -2.93 -12.89 -13.32
CA ASP A 132 -3.42 -14.23 -13.73
C ASP A 132 -4.93 -14.40 -13.53
N HIS A 133 -5.53 -13.65 -12.60
CA HIS A 133 -6.99 -13.61 -12.43
C HIS A 133 -7.69 -12.62 -13.39
N GLY A 134 -6.95 -12.05 -14.35
CA GLY A 134 -7.51 -11.21 -15.41
C GLY A 134 -7.58 -9.71 -15.07
N ALA A 135 -6.84 -9.24 -14.08
CA ALA A 135 -6.72 -7.81 -13.81
C ALA A 135 -6.07 -7.10 -15.02
N SER A 136 -6.74 -6.09 -15.59
CA SER A 136 -6.17 -5.25 -16.66
C SER A 136 -5.48 -3.99 -16.11
N ILE A 137 -5.92 -3.51 -14.94
CA ILE A 137 -5.35 -2.39 -14.21
C ILE A 137 -5.26 -2.79 -12.74
N ILE A 138 -4.12 -2.53 -12.11
CA ILE A 138 -3.92 -2.72 -10.68
C ILE A 138 -3.67 -1.36 -10.03
N ARG A 139 -4.54 -1.00 -9.09
CA ARG A 139 -4.39 0.20 -8.26
C ARG A 139 -3.39 -0.08 -7.14
N LEU A 140 -2.37 0.78 -7.03
CA LEU A 140 -1.40 0.74 -5.93
C LEU A 140 -1.84 1.72 -4.84
N ASP A 141 -2.44 1.17 -3.80
CA ASP A 141 -2.95 1.94 -2.67
C ASP A 141 -1.81 2.37 -1.74
N ALA A 142 -1.83 3.65 -1.32
CA ALA A 142 -0.91 4.24 -0.37
C ALA A 142 0.59 4.02 -0.66
N PHE A 143 0.98 3.83 -1.92
CA PHE A 143 2.36 3.49 -2.29
C PHE A 143 3.37 4.59 -1.93
N VAL A 144 2.94 5.85 -1.85
CA VAL A 144 3.77 7.00 -1.45
C VAL A 144 4.33 6.87 -0.03
N TYR A 145 3.72 6.02 0.81
CA TYR A 145 4.16 5.72 2.16
C TYR A 145 5.02 4.46 2.25
N ALA A 146 5.18 3.68 1.18
CA ALA A 146 5.82 2.38 1.29
C ALA A 146 7.34 2.47 1.58
N ASN A 147 8.02 3.52 1.11
CA ASN A 147 9.44 3.76 1.41
C ASN A 147 9.62 4.57 2.69
N LYS A 148 10.27 3.98 3.69
CA LYS A 148 10.61 4.64 4.95
C LYS A 148 12.11 4.81 5.04
N LYS A 149 12.57 6.03 5.33
CA LYS A 149 13.99 6.36 5.42
C LYS A 149 14.23 7.36 6.54
N ILE A 150 15.17 7.04 7.41
CA ILE A 150 15.58 7.90 8.53
C ILE A 150 16.06 9.26 7.99
N GLY A 151 15.68 10.34 8.65
CA GLY A 151 16.00 11.71 8.23
C GLY A 151 15.14 12.24 7.08
N THR A 152 14.11 11.50 6.66
CA THR A 152 13.13 11.96 5.66
C THR A 152 11.73 12.00 6.27
N ASN A 153 10.79 12.63 5.57
CA ASN A 153 9.38 12.64 5.95
C ASN A 153 8.66 11.29 5.73
N CYS A 154 9.35 10.25 5.22
CA CYS A 154 8.78 8.94 4.89
C CYS A 154 7.56 9.02 3.97
N PHE A 155 7.50 10.06 3.13
CA PHE A 155 6.43 10.31 2.18
C PHE A 155 7.03 10.74 0.85
N PHE A 156 6.75 9.98 -0.20
CA PHE A 156 7.30 10.22 -1.54
C PHE A 156 8.84 10.38 -1.51
N VAL A 157 9.53 9.41 -0.88
CA VAL A 157 10.98 9.46 -0.68
C VAL A 157 11.71 9.23 -2.01
N GLU A 158 12.23 10.30 -2.60
CA GLU A 158 13.03 10.24 -3.84
C GLU A 158 14.52 9.89 -3.52
N PRO A 159 15.19 9.10 -4.39
CA PRO A 159 14.71 8.49 -5.63
C PRO A 159 14.01 7.13 -5.44
N ASP A 160 14.00 6.61 -4.21
CA ASP A 160 13.58 5.24 -3.90
C ASP A 160 12.13 4.95 -4.38
N ILE A 161 11.26 5.96 -4.38
CA ILE A 161 9.86 5.84 -4.81
C ILE A 161 9.72 5.42 -6.29
N TRP A 162 10.66 5.85 -7.14
CA TRP A 162 10.65 5.53 -8.56
C TRP A 162 10.95 4.06 -8.81
N GLU A 163 11.89 3.48 -8.05
CA GLU A 163 12.16 2.03 -8.10
C GLU A 163 10.90 1.23 -7.75
N MET A 164 10.15 1.68 -6.74
CA MET A 164 8.90 1.03 -6.33
C MET A 164 7.79 1.11 -7.38
N LEU A 165 7.78 2.15 -8.23
CA LEU A 165 6.86 2.24 -9.38
C LEU A 165 7.35 1.41 -10.58
N HIS A 166 8.65 1.41 -10.83
CA HIS A 166 9.26 0.71 -11.97
C HIS A 166 9.14 -0.81 -11.81
N PHE A 167 9.37 -1.32 -10.60
CA PHE A 167 9.32 -2.75 -10.28
C PHE A 167 8.00 -3.43 -10.72
N PRO A 168 6.81 -3.01 -10.25
CA PRO A 168 5.54 -3.63 -10.63
C PRO A 168 5.21 -3.41 -12.11
N CYS A 169 5.57 -2.27 -12.69
CA CYS A 169 5.36 -2.01 -14.12
C CYS A 169 6.16 -2.98 -15.00
N GLN A 170 7.44 -3.17 -14.72
CA GLN A 170 8.30 -4.09 -15.48
C GLN A 170 7.85 -5.53 -15.31
N LEU A 171 7.49 -5.92 -14.09
CA LEU A 171 7.00 -7.26 -13.76
C LEU A 171 5.74 -7.62 -14.57
N LEU A 172 4.83 -6.64 -14.72
CA LEU A 172 3.51 -6.86 -15.31
C LEU A 172 3.39 -6.47 -16.79
N ALA A 173 4.40 -5.80 -17.35
CA ALA A 173 4.43 -5.42 -18.76
C ALA A 173 4.18 -6.59 -19.73
N PRO A 174 4.76 -7.80 -19.54
CA PRO A 174 4.48 -8.95 -20.41
C PRO A 174 3.03 -9.43 -20.35
N LYS A 175 2.33 -9.17 -19.24
CA LYS A 175 0.92 -9.51 -19.05
C LYS A 175 -0.04 -8.43 -19.53
N GLY A 176 0.49 -7.28 -20.01
CA GLY A 176 -0.31 -6.16 -20.50
C GLY A 176 -1.11 -5.42 -19.40
N VAL A 177 -0.78 -5.66 -18.13
CA VAL A 177 -1.49 -5.05 -17.00
C VAL A 177 -0.89 -3.67 -16.71
N LYS A 178 -1.75 -2.66 -16.55
CA LYS A 178 -1.34 -1.30 -16.22
C LYS A 178 -1.35 -1.06 -14.72
N ILE A 179 -0.45 -0.20 -14.27
CA ILE A 179 -0.35 0.23 -12.88
C ILE A 179 -0.97 1.61 -12.73
N LEU A 180 -1.77 1.79 -11.68
CA LEU A 180 -2.43 3.05 -11.34
C LEU A 180 -2.11 3.45 -9.89
N PRO A 181 -1.05 4.24 -9.66
CA PRO A 181 -0.71 4.76 -8.34
C PRO A 181 -1.79 5.69 -7.77
N GLU A 182 -2.18 5.46 -6.52
CA GLU A 182 -3.08 6.37 -5.80
C GLU A 182 -2.32 7.35 -4.90
N ILE A 183 -2.63 8.65 -5.05
CA ILE A 183 -1.99 9.76 -4.31
C ILE A 183 -2.96 10.87 -4.01
N HIS A 184 -3.29 11.02 -2.73
CA HIS A 184 -4.06 12.14 -2.21
C HIS A 184 -3.14 13.23 -1.64
N GLU A 185 -2.52 14.01 -2.52
CA GLU A 185 -1.65 15.14 -2.15
C GLU A 185 -1.77 16.30 -3.16
N HIS A 186 -0.96 17.35 -2.98
CA HIS A 186 -0.88 18.48 -3.89
C HIS A 186 -0.62 18.03 -5.34
N TYR A 187 -1.32 18.65 -6.29
CA TYR A 187 -1.37 18.24 -7.70
C TYR A 187 0.01 18.13 -8.37
N THR A 188 1.02 18.84 -7.87
CA THR A 188 2.40 18.80 -8.37
C THR A 188 3.03 17.41 -8.28
N ILE A 189 2.65 16.58 -7.30
CA ILE A 189 3.15 15.19 -7.21
C ILE A 189 2.54 14.33 -8.32
N GLN A 190 1.25 14.53 -8.61
CA GLN A 190 0.58 13.83 -9.72
C GLN A 190 1.21 14.23 -11.06
N GLN A 191 1.57 15.51 -11.24
CA GLN A 191 2.30 15.98 -12.42
C GLN A 191 3.65 15.30 -12.59
N LYS A 192 4.47 15.24 -11.52
CA LYS A 192 5.77 14.54 -11.55
C LYS A 192 5.66 13.10 -12.03
N ILE A 193 4.58 12.41 -11.65
CA ILE A 193 4.36 11.01 -12.00
C ILE A 193 3.85 10.87 -13.44
N ALA A 194 2.94 11.76 -13.85
CA ALA A 194 2.51 11.85 -15.24
C ALA A 194 3.67 12.16 -16.19
N GLU A 195 4.62 13.01 -15.80
CA GLU A 195 5.85 13.30 -16.55
C GLU A 195 6.76 12.06 -16.74
N GLN A 196 6.62 11.04 -15.89
CA GLN A 196 7.31 9.76 -16.01
C GLN A 196 6.50 8.72 -16.81
N ASP A 197 5.44 9.13 -17.51
CA ASP A 197 4.55 8.29 -18.32
C ASP A 197 3.74 7.25 -17.51
N TYR A 198 3.36 7.61 -16.28
CA TYR A 198 2.46 6.80 -15.44
C TYR A 198 1.05 7.39 -15.40
N TYR A 199 0.05 6.50 -15.31
CA TYR A 199 -1.32 6.92 -15.06
C TYR A 199 -1.45 7.54 -13.67
N VAL A 200 -2.22 8.62 -13.56
CA VAL A 200 -2.55 9.27 -12.29
C VAL A 200 -4.05 9.51 -12.19
N TYR A 201 -4.56 9.53 -10.97
CA TYR A 201 -5.93 9.97 -10.71
C TYR A 201 -6.05 11.49 -10.82
N ASP A 202 -7.11 11.96 -11.47
CA ASP A 202 -7.49 13.36 -11.42
C ASP A 202 -8.41 13.62 -10.21
N PHE A 203 -7.79 13.88 -9.05
CA PHE A 203 -8.54 14.20 -7.83
C PHE A 203 -9.04 15.65 -7.77
N ALA A 204 -8.52 16.54 -8.62
CA ALA A 204 -8.94 17.95 -8.64
C ALA A 204 -10.24 18.13 -9.43
N LEU A 205 -10.41 17.40 -10.54
CA LEU A 205 -11.54 17.52 -11.45
C LEU A 205 -12.91 17.39 -10.78
N PRO A 206 -13.19 16.40 -9.90
CA PRO A 206 -14.49 16.29 -9.24
C PRO A 206 -14.89 17.56 -8.48
N MET A 207 -13.95 18.16 -7.74
CA MET A 207 -14.20 19.38 -6.97
C MET A 207 -14.32 20.61 -7.86
N LEU A 208 -13.56 20.68 -8.95
CA LEU A 208 -13.62 21.78 -9.91
C LEU A 208 -14.93 21.78 -10.71
N VAL A 209 -15.42 20.60 -11.11
CA VAL A 209 -16.73 20.43 -11.73
C VAL A 209 -17.82 20.84 -10.76
N PHE A 210 -17.75 20.37 -9.50
CA PHE A 210 -18.73 20.77 -8.48
C PHE A 210 -18.75 22.28 -8.26
N HIS A 211 -17.58 22.91 -8.13
CA HIS A 211 -17.44 24.36 -8.02
C HIS A 211 -18.03 25.09 -9.23
N ALA A 212 -17.77 24.62 -10.45
CA ALA A 212 -18.27 25.23 -11.68
C ALA A 212 -19.80 25.15 -11.76
N LEU A 213 -20.39 24.01 -11.42
CA LEU A 213 -21.85 23.82 -11.37
C LEU A 213 -22.50 24.70 -10.32
N TYR A 214 -21.90 24.80 -9.13
CA TYR A 214 -22.46 25.59 -8.01
C TYR A 214 -22.34 27.10 -8.22
N SER A 215 -21.18 27.58 -8.70
CA SER A 215 -20.88 29.02 -8.82
C SER A 215 -21.21 29.61 -10.18
N GLY A 216 -21.45 28.77 -11.20
CA GLY A 216 -21.53 29.18 -12.61
C GLY A 216 -20.19 29.67 -13.20
N ASN A 217 -19.08 29.60 -12.44
CA ASN A 217 -17.77 30.09 -12.88
C ASN A 217 -16.85 28.94 -13.28
N VAL A 218 -16.58 28.85 -14.59
CA VAL A 218 -15.76 27.79 -15.20
C VAL A 218 -14.26 28.11 -15.26
N LYS A 219 -13.81 29.31 -14.87
CA LYS A 219 -12.40 29.75 -15.06
C LYS A 219 -11.39 28.78 -14.45
N ARG A 220 -11.67 28.26 -13.25
CA ARG A 220 -10.78 27.30 -12.56
C ARG A 220 -10.74 25.94 -13.25
N LEU A 221 -11.87 25.49 -13.79
CA LEU A 221 -11.96 24.23 -14.53
C LEU A 221 -11.20 24.33 -15.86
N VAL A 222 -11.34 25.44 -16.59
CA VAL A 222 -10.59 25.69 -17.83
C VAL A 222 -9.08 25.70 -17.54
N HIS A 223 -8.66 26.42 -16.51
CA HIS A 223 -7.24 26.46 -16.14
C HIS A 223 -6.68 25.07 -15.79
N TRP A 224 -7.45 24.24 -15.09
CA TRP A 224 -7.04 22.87 -14.79
C TRP A 224 -6.89 22.00 -16.06
N MET A 225 -7.80 22.15 -17.02
CA MET A 225 -7.70 21.42 -18.30
C MET A 225 -6.45 21.84 -19.09
N GLU A 226 -6.09 23.13 -19.07
CA GLU A 226 -4.85 23.62 -19.70
C GLU A 226 -3.61 22.97 -19.07
N ILE A 227 -3.58 22.88 -17.73
CA ILE A 227 -2.50 22.22 -17.00
C ILE A 227 -2.39 20.74 -17.39
N CYS A 228 -3.52 20.01 -17.42
CA CYS A 228 -3.53 18.58 -17.73
C CYS A 228 -3.13 18.29 -19.19
N LEU A 229 -3.59 19.12 -20.14
CA LEU A 229 -3.28 18.95 -21.56
C LEU A 229 -1.82 19.29 -21.88
N ALA A 230 -1.22 20.25 -21.17
CA ALA A 230 0.19 20.59 -21.33
C ALA A 230 1.13 19.44 -20.91
N SER A 231 0.73 18.63 -19.92
CA SER A 231 1.50 17.46 -19.46
C SER A 231 1.45 16.26 -20.43
N ASN A 232 0.44 16.18 -21.31
CA ASN A 232 0.22 15.05 -22.23
C ASN A 232 0.72 15.30 -23.66
N LEU A 233 1.39 16.44 -23.91
CA LEU A 233 2.01 16.77 -25.19
C LEU A 233 3.51 16.43 -25.16
N GLN A 234 3.84 15.14 -25.09
CA GLN A 234 5.12 14.66 -25.63
C GLN A 234 4.83 13.73 -26.83
N PRO A 235 5.51 13.95 -27.97
CA PRO A 235 5.26 13.23 -29.22
C PRO A 235 5.66 11.76 -29.20
#